data_AF-I0BNZ1-F1
#
_entry.id   AF-I0BNZ1-F1
#
_cell.length_a   1.000
_cell.length_b   1.000
_cell.length_c   1.000
_cell.angle_alpha   90.00
_cell.angle_beta   90.00
_cell.angle_gamma   90.00
#
_symmetry.space_group_name_H-M   'P 1'
#
loop_
_entity.id
_entity.type
_entity.pdbx_description
1 polymer ?
#
loop_
_entity_poly.entity_id
_entity_poly.type
_entity_poly.pdbx_seq_one_letter_code
_entity_poly.pdbx_strand_id
1 'polypeptide(L)'
;MSQYGDIGTMGRQYLQAESYGAAAFCFYRALLDDKNNNNAWNGIILSLSLMRKEGDSQTMLARFALNPQLNFDRDMITFAMMLFQHNPLAMSQWLRGIIQMNGISETDQANLGELAADLERAYAGLVAEHGEETLKEQGMVELKDYALRRIELDWLLEESIDNIFGHLGQWLEDPEMVLPAVRLLCMLPDPRSEKMLRRVCRNDAVDAKVRTHGLLALRWLGVRGNAKLQKFGESFVINLDEPDPELTVSVPTAFRPALDRIKLWVAKEQGLISAETYEQHASTDEVQLPEEVAAKLNEADVPTVLQEVSHMLIRAAYDRVYPYVPHVEATRNWAAALLRLMREYSVGMGQGWPYGDPENNEDVERHRQWLLTGSPDFYEVLQARGAQQPQA
;
A
#
# COMPACT_ATOMS: atom_id res chain seq x y z
N MET A 1 38.68 11.01 7.40
CA MET A 1 37.60 10.57 6.49
C MET A 1 36.48 10.06 7.37
N SER A 2 35.30 10.66 7.33
CA SER A 2 34.24 10.33 8.28
C SER A 2 33.64 8.97 7.92
N GLN A 3 33.46 8.09 8.91
CA GLN A 3 32.70 6.84 8.81
C GLN A 3 31.22 7.05 8.43
N TYR A 4 30.78 8.30 8.26
CA TYR A 4 29.38 8.70 8.15
C TYR A 4 28.91 8.94 6.71
N GLY A 5 29.84 9.13 5.75
CA GLY A 5 29.50 9.08 4.32
C GLY A 5 29.03 7.69 3.85
N ASP A 6 29.24 6.67 4.69
CA ASP A 6 28.99 5.27 4.38
C ASP A 6 27.52 4.87 4.57
N ILE A 7 26.84 5.34 5.63
CA ILE A 7 25.48 4.86 5.97
C ILE A 7 24.44 5.26 4.91
N GLY A 8 24.45 6.50 4.44
CA GLY A 8 23.56 6.93 3.34
C GLY A 8 23.88 6.23 2.02
N THR A 9 25.14 5.85 1.80
CA THR A 9 25.56 5.08 0.62
C THR A 9 25.12 3.63 0.72
N MET A 10 25.23 3.03 1.90
CA MET A 10 24.72 1.69 2.24
C MET A 10 23.19 1.62 2.08
N GLY A 11 22.46 2.67 2.50
CA GLY A 11 21.02 2.77 2.27
C GLY A 11 20.65 2.70 0.79
N ARG A 12 21.40 3.39 -0.08
CA ARG A 12 21.22 3.31 -1.54
C ARG A 12 21.54 1.93 -2.11
N GLN A 13 22.59 1.26 -1.62
CA GLN A 13 22.92 -0.10 -2.03
C GLN A 13 21.79 -1.08 -1.66
N TYR A 14 21.25 -0.98 -0.45
CA TYR A 14 20.10 -1.79 -0.05
C TYR A 14 18.85 -1.51 -0.89
N LEU A 15 18.58 -0.24 -1.19
CA LEU A 15 17.45 0.15 -2.03
C LEU A 15 17.57 -0.44 -3.45
N GLN A 16 18.75 -0.38 -4.07
CA GLN A 16 19.05 -0.99 -5.38
C GLN A 16 18.94 -2.51 -5.36
N ALA A 17 19.23 -3.13 -4.21
CA ALA A 17 19.08 -4.56 -4.01
C ALA A 17 17.65 -4.98 -3.66
N GLU A 18 16.68 -4.06 -3.58
CA GLU A 18 15.30 -4.30 -3.13
C GLU A 18 15.15 -4.70 -1.65
N SER A 19 16.15 -4.37 -0.84
CA SER A 19 16.14 -4.55 0.62
C SER A 19 15.57 -3.30 1.31
N TYR A 20 14.31 -3.00 1.04
CA TYR A 20 13.69 -1.72 1.41
C TYR A 20 13.66 -1.43 2.92
N GLY A 21 13.52 -2.44 3.76
CA GLY A 21 13.52 -2.27 5.21
C GLY A 21 14.90 -1.90 5.74
N ALA A 22 15.94 -2.59 5.29
CA ALA A 22 17.33 -2.24 5.60
C ALA A 22 17.70 -0.85 5.05
N ALA A 23 17.22 -0.49 3.86
CA ALA A 23 17.40 0.84 3.30
C ALA A 23 16.75 1.93 4.17
N ALA A 24 15.49 1.73 4.57
CA ALA A 24 14.76 2.65 5.45
C ALA A 24 15.50 2.89 6.78
N PHE A 25 16.04 1.82 7.39
CA PHE A 25 16.88 1.92 8.58
C PHE A 25 18.11 2.80 8.38
N CYS A 26 18.88 2.54 7.31
CA CYS A 26 20.09 3.30 7.00
C CYS A 26 19.77 4.78 6.76
N PHE A 27 18.71 5.08 6.00
CA PHE A 27 18.30 6.46 5.77
C PHE A 27 17.80 7.14 7.03
N TYR A 28 17.01 6.45 7.86
CA TYR A 28 16.56 7.00 9.14
C TYR A 28 17.74 7.32 10.06
N ARG A 29 18.72 6.42 10.18
CA ARG A 29 19.95 6.69 10.93
C ARG A 29 20.74 7.87 10.38
N ALA A 30 20.84 7.99 9.05
CA ALA A 30 21.48 9.14 8.43
C ALA A 30 20.75 10.46 8.74
N LEU A 31 19.43 10.45 8.92
CA LEU A 31 18.65 11.61 9.38
C LEU A 31 18.85 11.92 10.86
N LEU A 32 19.08 10.91 11.70
CA LEU A 32 19.43 11.13 13.10
C LEU A 32 20.79 11.82 13.24
N ASP A 33 21.74 11.48 12.37
CA ASP A 33 23.07 12.10 12.32
C ASP A 33 23.02 13.50 11.67
N ASP A 34 22.29 13.65 10.56
CA ASP A 34 22.10 14.91 9.85
C ASP A 34 20.66 15.04 9.33
N LYS A 35 19.84 15.77 10.08
CA LYS A 35 18.44 16.06 9.74
C LYS A 35 18.26 16.86 8.44
N ASN A 36 19.32 17.46 7.90
CA ASN A 36 19.29 18.25 6.67
C ASN A 36 19.75 17.46 5.43
N ASN A 37 19.99 16.15 5.58
CA ASN A 37 20.38 15.28 4.48
C ASN A 37 19.20 14.96 3.54
N ASN A 38 19.05 15.76 2.48
CA ASN A 38 17.98 15.60 1.48
C ASN A 38 17.91 14.18 0.87
N ASN A 39 19.05 13.56 0.60
CA ASN A 39 19.08 12.20 0.05
C ASN A 39 18.51 11.16 1.03
N ALA A 40 18.72 11.35 2.33
CA ALA A 40 18.18 10.46 3.34
C ALA A 40 16.67 10.63 3.50
N TRP A 41 16.15 11.87 3.39
CA TRP A 41 14.71 12.13 3.34
C TRP A 41 14.03 11.46 2.15
N ASN A 42 14.55 11.69 0.93
CA ASN A 42 14.03 11.05 -0.28
C ASN A 42 14.10 9.51 -0.16
N GLY A 43 15.27 9.00 0.27
CA GLY A 43 15.50 7.57 0.41
C GLY A 43 14.58 6.88 1.42
N ILE A 44 14.32 7.48 2.59
CA ILE A 44 13.42 6.87 3.57
C ILE A 44 11.96 6.89 3.09
N ILE A 45 11.49 8.00 2.51
CA ILE A 45 10.12 8.12 1.99
C ILE A 45 9.89 7.10 0.88
N LEU A 46 10.84 6.97 -0.04
CA LEU A 46 10.78 5.98 -1.12
C LEU A 46 10.77 4.55 -0.56
N SER A 47 11.68 4.23 0.37
CA SER A 47 11.79 2.89 0.97
C SER A 47 10.50 2.47 1.69
N LEU A 48 9.92 3.37 2.50
CA LEU A 48 8.65 3.13 3.19
C LEU A 48 7.48 2.98 2.21
N SER A 49 7.46 3.78 1.14
CA SER A 49 6.41 3.72 0.11
C SER A 49 6.46 2.42 -0.69
N LEU A 50 7.66 1.93 -1.03
CA LEU A 50 7.83 0.62 -1.71
C LEU A 50 7.41 -0.56 -0.82
N MET A 51 7.49 -0.42 0.51
CA MET A 51 6.95 -1.39 1.46
C MET A 51 5.46 -1.21 1.75
N ARG A 52 4.78 -0.24 1.10
CA ARG A 52 3.37 0.14 1.35
C ARG A 52 3.10 0.52 2.81
N LYS A 53 4.08 1.14 3.49
CA LYS A 53 3.90 1.69 4.84
C LYS A 53 3.37 3.12 4.77
N GLU A 54 2.17 3.28 4.21
CA GLU A 54 1.60 4.60 3.86
C GLU A 54 1.54 5.57 5.05
N GLY A 55 1.16 5.09 6.24
CA GLY A 55 1.13 5.92 7.45
C GLY A 55 2.53 6.43 7.85
N ASP A 56 3.57 5.61 7.72
CA ASP A 56 4.94 6.02 8.00
C ASP A 56 5.45 6.99 6.93
N SER A 57 5.16 6.71 5.65
CA SER A 57 5.50 7.58 4.53
C SER A 57 4.83 8.95 4.66
N GLN A 58 3.54 9.02 5.01
CA GLN A 58 2.81 10.27 5.29
C GLN A 58 3.47 11.04 6.44
N THR A 59 3.83 10.33 7.51
CA THR A 59 4.50 10.93 8.67
C THR A 59 5.85 11.52 8.29
N MET A 60 6.68 10.77 7.53
CA MET A 60 7.98 11.26 7.07
C MET A 60 7.85 12.40 6.06
N LEU A 61 6.87 12.37 5.15
CA LEU A 61 6.58 13.48 4.24
C LEU A 61 6.13 14.74 4.98
N ALA A 62 5.33 14.60 6.02
CA ALA A 62 4.90 15.70 6.86
C ALA A 62 6.10 16.32 7.60
N ARG A 63 6.96 15.48 8.20
CA ARG A 63 8.21 15.93 8.85
C ARG A 63 9.16 16.61 7.86
N PHE A 64 9.26 16.12 6.63
CA PHE A 64 10.03 16.73 5.54
C PHE A 64 9.56 18.15 5.24
N ALA A 65 8.26 18.33 4.93
CA ALA A 65 7.71 19.65 4.59
C ALA A 65 7.79 20.67 5.74
N LEU A 66 7.79 20.20 6.98
CA LEU A 66 7.92 21.05 8.18
C LEU A 66 9.38 21.37 8.55
N ASN A 67 10.36 20.93 7.76
CA ASN A 67 11.77 21.28 7.96
C ASN A 67 12.24 22.32 6.91
N PRO A 68 12.22 23.63 7.24
CA PRO A 68 12.53 24.70 6.29
C PRO A 68 14.02 24.74 5.89
N GLN A 69 14.89 23.98 6.55
CA GLN A 69 16.33 23.96 6.25
C GLN A 69 16.67 23.06 5.06
N LEU A 70 15.71 22.26 4.58
CA LEU A 70 15.91 21.35 3.45
C LEU A 70 15.93 22.09 2.11
N ASN A 71 16.46 21.40 1.10
CA ASN A 71 16.40 21.87 -0.26
C ASN A 71 15.10 21.34 -0.89
N PHE A 72 14.52 22.14 -1.77
CA PHE A 72 13.39 21.73 -2.57
C PHE A 72 13.75 20.51 -3.43
N ASP A 73 12.95 19.46 -3.32
CA ASP A 73 13.05 18.25 -4.12
C ASP A 73 11.71 18.04 -4.84
N ARG A 74 11.73 18.22 -6.16
CA ARG A 74 10.53 18.10 -7.01
C ARG A 74 9.97 16.69 -7.00
N ASP A 75 10.80 15.67 -6.80
CA ASP A 75 10.36 14.27 -6.82
C ASP A 75 9.44 13.95 -5.63
N MET A 76 9.52 14.73 -4.54
CA MET A 76 8.65 14.58 -3.37
C MET A 76 7.19 14.95 -3.64
N ILE A 77 6.93 15.79 -4.65
CA ILE A 77 5.56 16.24 -4.97
C ILE A 77 4.68 15.07 -5.35
N THR A 78 5.19 14.14 -6.17
CA THR A 78 4.43 12.96 -6.60
C THR A 78 4.02 12.08 -5.43
N PHE A 79 4.92 11.88 -4.46
CA PHE A 79 4.60 11.12 -3.25
C PHE A 79 3.54 11.83 -2.39
N ALA A 80 3.66 13.14 -2.21
CA ALA A 80 2.69 13.92 -1.45
C ALA A 80 1.30 13.90 -2.10
N MET A 81 1.22 14.08 -3.42
CA MET A 81 -0.04 14.00 -4.16
C MET A 81 -0.69 12.62 -3.99
N MET A 82 0.08 11.53 -4.11
CA MET A 82 -0.43 10.18 -3.94
C MET A 82 -0.92 9.91 -2.51
N LEU A 83 -0.18 10.36 -1.50
CA LEU A 83 -0.44 10.02 -0.09
C LEU A 83 -1.41 10.97 0.61
N PHE A 84 -1.58 12.20 0.13
CA PHE A 84 -2.53 13.18 0.68
C PHE A 84 -3.70 13.51 -0.27
N GLN A 85 -3.90 12.74 -1.36
CA GLN A 85 -4.94 13.00 -2.36
C GLN A 85 -6.36 13.21 -1.79
N HIS A 86 -6.69 12.54 -0.68
CA HIS A 86 -8.00 12.63 -0.03
C HIS A 86 -8.03 13.58 1.18
N ASN A 87 -6.96 14.32 1.43
CA ASN A 87 -6.86 15.29 2.51
C ASN A 87 -6.34 16.64 1.95
N PRO A 88 -7.23 17.47 1.38
CA PRO A 88 -6.85 18.77 0.80
C PRO A 88 -6.23 19.73 1.83
N LEU A 89 -6.57 19.58 3.12
CA LEU A 89 -5.97 20.34 4.21
C LEU A 89 -4.48 20.00 4.39
N ALA A 90 -4.15 18.72 4.58
CA ALA A 90 -2.75 18.31 4.75
C ALA A 90 -1.93 18.58 3.48
N MET A 91 -2.51 18.34 2.29
CA MET A 91 -1.84 18.60 1.02
C MET A 91 -1.51 20.08 0.82
N SER A 92 -2.45 20.99 1.12
CA SER A 92 -2.19 22.43 1.01
C SER A 92 -1.11 22.88 1.98
N GLN A 93 -1.16 22.44 3.24
CA GLN A 93 -0.12 22.72 4.23
C GLN A 93 1.24 22.17 3.83
N TRP A 94 1.29 20.99 3.19
CA TRP A 94 2.53 20.40 2.69
C TRP A 94 3.13 21.27 1.58
N LEU A 95 2.31 21.69 0.61
CA LEU A 95 2.71 22.64 -0.43
C LEU A 95 3.22 23.95 0.16
N ARG A 96 2.53 24.52 1.16
CA ARG A 96 2.97 25.74 1.87
C ARG A 96 4.31 25.55 2.57
N GLY A 97 4.61 24.35 3.07
CA GLY A 97 5.91 24.03 3.66
C GLY A 97 7.03 23.99 2.62
N ILE A 98 6.82 23.27 1.51
CA ILE A 98 7.88 23.09 0.50
C ILE A 98 8.20 24.35 -0.29
N ILE A 99 7.26 25.27 -0.48
CA ILE A 99 7.52 26.55 -1.16
C ILE A 99 8.42 27.50 -0.36
N GLN A 100 8.68 27.18 0.91
CA GLN A 100 9.61 27.92 1.78
C GLN A 100 11.02 27.29 1.80
N MET A 101 11.23 26.16 1.13
CA MET A 101 12.51 25.45 1.11
C MET A 101 13.55 26.14 0.21
N ASN A 102 14.82 25.81 0.46
CA ASN A 102 15.93 26.37 -0.29
C ASN A 102 15.96 25.83 -1.73
N GLY A 103 16.27 26.69 -2.71
CA GLY A 103 16.50 26.26 -4.09
C GLY A 103 15.24 26.03 -4.94
N ILE A 104 14.05 26.36 -4.45
CA ILE A 104 12.84 26.40 -5.27
C ILE A 104 12.92 27.55 -6.31
N SER A 105 12.47 27.29 -7.53
CA SER A 105 12.38 28.33 -8.57
C SER A 105 11.19 29.26 -8.34
N GLU A 106 11.26 30.51 -8.78
CA GLU A 106 10.12 31.46 -8.69
C GLU A 106 8.87 30.91 -9.41
N THR A 107 9.07 30.19 -10.52
CA THR A 107 8.00 29.56 -11.29
C THR A 107 7.33 28.43 -10.49
N ASP A 108 8.11 27.53 -9.89
CA ASP A 108 7.54 26.46 -9.06
C ASP A 108 6.87 27.04 -7.82
N GLN A 109 7.45 28.07 -7.21
CA GLN A 109 6.89 28.75 -6.05
C GLN A 109 5.51 29.36 -6.38
N ALA A 110 5.37 30.02 -7.52
CA ALA A 110 4.09 30.58 -7.97
C ALA A 110 3.05 29.48 -8.26
N ASN A 111 3.41 28.48 -9.06
CA ASN A 111 2.50 27.39 -9.45
C ASN A 111 2.01 26.58 -8.25
N LEU A 112 2.92 26.19 -7.36
CA LEU A 112 2.59 25.42 -6.15
C LEU A 112 1.83 26.28 -5.14
N GLY A 113 2.11 27.59 -5.10
CA GLY A 113 1.38 28.55 -4.28
C GLY A 113 -0.08 28.72 -4.71
N GLU A 114 -0.37 28.71 -6.01
CA GLU A 114 -1.72 28.71 -6.57
C GLU A 114 -2.45 27.40 -6.25
N LEU A 115 -1.81 26.26 -6.49
CA LEU A 115 -2.38 24.94 -6.15
C LEU A 115 -2.70 24.81 -4.66
N ALA A 116 -1.84 25.33 -3.77
CA ALA A 116 -2.11 25.36 -2.33
C ALA A 116 -3.37 26.18 -2.00
N ALA A 117 -3.55 27.34 -2.65
CA ALA A 117 -4.73 28.18 -2.47
C ALA A 117 -6.01 27.51 -2.98
N ASP A 118 -5.93 26.74 -4.07
CA ASP A 118 -7.06 25.96 -4.60
C ASP A 118 -7.52 24.88 -3.61
N LEU A 119 -6.56 24.16 -3.04
CA LEU A 119 -6.82 23.13 -2.02
C LEU A 119 -7.36 23.73 -0.72
N GLU A 120 -6.88 24.90 -0.30
CA GLU A 120 -7.43 25.66 0.84
C GLU A 120 -8.90 26.04 0.60
N ARG A 121 -9.23 26.50 -0.62
CA ARG A 121 -10.62 26.81 -1.01
C ARG A 121 -11.49 25.55 -1.04
N ALA A 122 -10.98 24.44 -1.58
CA ALA A 122 -11.68 23.17 -1.60
C ALA A 122 -11.99 22.67 -0.18
N TYR A 123 -11.00 22.73 0.72
CA TYR A 123 -11.20 22.37 2.13
C TYR A 123 -12.21 23.29 2.83
N ALA A 124 -12.14 24.61 2.61
CA ALA A 124 -13.12 25.54 3.17
C ALA A 124 -14.56 25.24 2.69
N GLY A 125 -14.73 24.80 1.44
CA GLY A 125 -16.01 24.31 0.92
C GLY A 125 -16.52 23.08 1.66
N LEU A 126 -15.66 22.08 1.86
CA LEU A 126 -15.99 20.87 2.64
C LEU A 126 -16.38 21.20 4.08
N VAL A 127 -15.65 22.12 4.74
CA VAL A 127 -15.96 22.56 6.10
C VAL A 127 -17.35 23.23 6.17
N ALA A 128 -17.70 24.02 5.17
CA ALA A 128 -19.02 24.66 5.11
C ALA A 128 -20.17 23.65 4.90
N GLU A 129 -19.91 22.54 4.20
CA GLU A 129 -20.91 21.52 3.89
C GLU A 129 -21.08 20.49 5.01
N HIS A 130 -19.98 20.02 5.61
CA HIS A 130 -19.98 18.88 6.54
C HIS A 130 -19.60 19.23 7.98
N GLY A 131 -19.01 20.41 8.20
CA GLY A 131 -18.44 20.82 9.49
C GLY A 131 -17.04 20.26 9.74
N GLU A 132 -16.19 21.04 10.42
CA GLU A 132 -14.77 20.70 10.65
C GLU A 132 -14.59 19.44 11.52
N GLU A 133 -15.45 19.25 12.53
CA GLU A 133 -15.39 18.10 13.44
C GLU A 133 -15.63 16.79 12.69
N THR A 134 -16.67 16.73 11.85
CA THR A 134 -16.97 15.59 10.98
C THR A 134 -15.79 15.25 10.06
N LEU A 135 -15.15 16.26 9.46
CA LEU A 135 -14.02 16.03 8.57
C LEU A 135 -12.79 15.49 9.32
N LYS A 136 -12.55 15.97 10.55
CA LYS A 136 -11.50 15.41 11.42
C LYS A 136 -11.76 13.95 11.77
N GLU A 137 -13.00 13.59 12.09
CA GLU A 137 -13.41 12.20 12.32
C GLU A 137 -13.21 11.32 11.08
N GLN A 138 -13.39 11.89 9.88
CA GLN A 138 -13.10 11.23 8.60
C GLN A 138 -11.59 11.18 8.27
N GLY A 139 -10.73 11.69 9.15
CA GLY A 139 -9.27 11.63 9.01
C GLY A 139 -8.65 12.79 8.24
N MET A 140 -9.41 13.84 7.92
CA MET A 140 -8.86 15.08 7.37
C MET A 140 -8.23 15.93 8.49
N VAL A 141 -7.03 15.51 8.92
CA VAL A 141 -6.26 16.17 9.99
C VAL A 141 -5.16 17.06 9.42
N GLU A 142 -4.61 17.95 10.25
CA GLU A 142 -3.52 18.85 9.86
C GLU A 142 -2.22 18.09 9.60
N LEU A 143 -1.35 18.65 8.75
CA LEU A 143 -0.03 18.11 8.45
C LEU A 143 0.82 17.92 9.71
N LYS A 144 0.70 18.84 10.67
CA LYS A 144 1.38 18.74 11.96
C LYS A 144 0.98 17.49 12.73
N ASP A 145 -0.29 17.09 12.67
CA ASP A 145 -0.78 15.88 13.33
C ASP A 145 -0.17 14.63 12.72
N TYR A 146 0.02 14.60 11.40
CA TYR A 146 0.80 13.53 10.75
C TYR A 146 2.25 13.51 11.23
N ALA A 147 2.92 14.66 11.27
CA ALA A 147 4.33 14.74 11.65
C ALA A 147 4.59 14.29 13.10
N LEU A 148 3.60 14.45 13.98
CA LEU A 148 3.65 14.03 15.39
C LEU A 148 3.38 12.54 15.61
N ARG A 149 2.89 11.81 14.60
CA ARG A 149 2.70 10.36 14.72
C ARG A 149 4.03 9.68 14.96
N ARG A 150 4.01 8.62 15.76
CA ARG A 150 5.16 7.74 15.97
C ARG A 150 5.21 6.73 14.84
N ILE A 151 6.37 6.60 14.19
CA ILE A 151 6.65 5.50 13.25
C ILE A 151 7.48 4.43 13.96
N GLU A 152 7.50 3.18 13.48
CA GLU A 152 8.23 2.13 14.19
C GLU A 152 9.74 2.42 14.30
N LEU A 153 10.33 3.13 13.34
CA LEU A 153 11.74 3.52 13.40
C LEU A 153 12.06 4.55 14.49
N ASP A 154 11.07 5.28 15.02
CA ASP A 154 11.28 6.22 16.14
C ASP A 154 11.71 5.50 17.42
N TRP A 155 11.49 4.18 17.53
CA TRP A 155 12.03 3.38 18.64
C TRP A 155 13.56 3.46 18.75
N LEU A 156 14.26 3.69 17.63
CA LEU A 156 15.71 3.87 17.61
C LEU A 156 16.18 5.14 18.35
N LEU A 157 15.29 6.10 18.59
CA LEU A 157 15.56 7.30 19.38
C LEU A 157 15.37 7.07 20.89
N GLU A 158 14.54 6.09 21.25
CA GLU A 158 14.01 5.94 22.60
C GLU A 158 14.72 4.82 23.38
N GLU A 159 15.20 3.78 22.68
CA GLU A 159 15.70 2.57 23.32
C GLU A 159 16.99 2.02 22.70
N SER A 160 17.72 1.22 23.49
CA SER A 160 18.83 0.43 22.97
C SER A 160 18.29 -0.68 22.08
N ILE A 161 19.08 -1.07 21.06
CA ILE A 161 18.73 -2.17 20.15
C ILE A 161 18.41 -3.47 20.93
N ASP A 162 19.11 -3.73 22.04
CA ASP A 162 18.87 -4.91 22.87
C ASP A 162 17.49 -4.89 23.54
N ASN A 163 17.04 -3.74 24.04
CA ASN A 163 15.71 -3.60 24.61
C ASN A 163 14.62 -3.76 23.54
N ILE A 164 14.83 -3.16 22.35
CA ILE A 164 13.92 -3.32 21.21
C ILE A 164 13.73 -4.81 20.89
N PHE A 165 14.81 -5.60 20.83
CA PHE A 165 14.69 -7.05 20.63
C PHE A 165 14.00 -7.78 21.78
N GLY A 166 14.17 -7.33 23.01
CA GLY A 166 13.43 -7.82 24.18
C GLY A 166 11.92 -7.64 24.00
N HIS A 167 11.47 -6.44 23.61
CA HIS A 167 10.06 -6.14 23.34
C HIS A 167 9.52 -6.93 22.14
N LEU A 168 10.27 -6.97 21.04
CA LEU A 168 9.89 -7.75 19.86
C LEU A 168 9.73 -9.24 20.18
N GLY A 169 10.55 -9.78 21.07
CA GLY A 169 10.42 -11.16 21.54
C GLY A 169 9.07 -11.42 22.21
N GLN A 170 8.54 -10.46 22.97
CA GLN A 170 7.23 -10.56 23.62
C GLN A 170 6.10 -10.38 22.60
N TRP A 171 6.22 -9.39 21.71
CA TRP A 171 5.20 -9.11 20.69
C TRP A 171 4.99 -10.26 19.70
N LEU A 172 6.03 -11.03 19.40
CA LEU A 172 5.90 -12.21 18.54
C LEU A 172 5.10 -13.36 19.16
N GLU A 173 4.86 -13.33 20.47
CA GLU A 173 4.04 -14.32 21.17
C GLU A 173 2.59 -13.83 21.38
N ASP A 174 2.30 -12.55 21.06
CA ASP A 174 0.98 -11.94 21.15
C ASP A 174 0.33 -11.83 19.75
N PRO A 175 -0.79 -12.54 19.47
CA PRO A 175 -1.46 -12.54 18.18
C PRO A 175 -1.77 -11.15 17.60
N GLU A 176 -2.05 -10.16 18.43
CA GLU A 176 -2.39 -8.80 17.99
C GLU A 176 -1.14 -7.99 17.60
N MET A 177 0.02 -8.37 18.14
CA MET A 177 1.28 -7.63 18.00
C MET A 177 2.29 -8.28 17.05
N VAL A 178 2.03 -9.52 16.58
CA VAL A 178 2.97 -10.21 15.68
C VAL A 178 3.22 -9.44 14.39
N LEU A 179 2.18 -8.90 13.75
CA LEU A 179 2.35 -8.16 12.49
C LEU A 179 3.16 -6.86 12.67
N PRO A 180 2.84 -5.99 13.66
CA PRO A 180 3.71 -4.87 14.03
C PRO A 180 5.17 -5.29 14.28
N ALA A 181 5.39 -6.39 15.01
CA ALA A 181 6.74 -6.90 15.26
C ALA A 181 7.46 -7.30 13.97
N VAL A 182 6.80 -8.02 13.06
CA VAL A 182 7.34 -8.38 11.73
C VAL A 182 7.73 -7.13 10.93
N ARG A 183 6.87 -6.09 10.96
CA ARG A 183 7.10 -4.82 10.26
C ARG A 183 8.28 -4.03 10.81
N LEU A 184 8.57 -4.09 12.10
CA LEU A 184 9.76 -3.47 12.67
C LEU A 184 11.01 -4.32 12.41
N LEU A 185 10.92 -5.64 12.56
CA LEU A 185 12.04 -6.57 12.34
C LEU A 185 12.65 -6.44 10.93
N CYS A 186 11.85 -6.19 9.89
CA CYS A 186 12.40 -6.01 8.53
C CYS A 186 13.23 -4.74 8.36
N MET A 187 13.09 -3.78 9.28
CA MET A 187 13.82 -2.51 9.29
C MET A 187 14.93 -2.50 10.34
N LEU A 188 15.34 -3.65 10.86
CA LEU A 188 16.47 -3.77 11.79
C LEU A 188 17.50 -4.74 11.19
N PRO A 189 18.48 -4.26 10.39
CA PRO A 189 19.47 -5.09 9.70
C PRO A 189 20.47 -5.72 10.68
N ASP A 190 19.99 -6.69 11.46
CA ASP A 190 20.70 -7.43 12.50
C ASP A 190 20.39 -8.93 12.35
N PRO A 191 21.36 -9.84 12.56
CA PRO A 191 21.15 -11.29 12.48
C PRO A 191 20.02 -11.82 13.37
N ARG A 192 19.72 -11.14 14.49
CA ARG A 192 18.58 -11.47 15.37
C ARG A 192 17.25 -11.28 14.65
N SER A 193 17.12 -10.23 13.84
CA SER A 193 15.91 -9.98 13.06
C SER A 193 15.62 -11.11 12.08
N GLU A 194 16.65 -11.54 11.34
CA GLU A 194 16.53 -12.69 10.43
C GLU A 194 16.11 -13.95 11.20
N LYS A 195 16.76 -14.25 12.33
CA LYS A 195 16.45 -15.42 13.15
C LYS A 195 14.98 -15.41 13.63
N MET A 196 14.49 -14.25 14.07
CA MET A 196 13.13 -14.07 14.55
C MET A 196 12.11 -14.18 13.41
N LEU A 197 12.35 -13.52 12.28
CA LEU A 197 11.49 -13.62 11.09
C LEU A 197 11.43 -15.06 10.53
N ARG A 198 12.56 -15.76 10.48
CA ARG A 198 12.58 -17.19 10.11
C ARG A 198 11.83 -18.07 11.10
N ARG A 199 11.75 -17.69 12.39
CA ARG A 199 10.91 -18.38 13.38
C ARG A 199 9.43 -18.12 13.11
N VAL A 200 9.05 -16.87 12.83
CA VAL A 200 7.68 -16.50 12.43
C VAL A 200 7.21 -17.33 11.25
N CYS A 201 8.01 -17.40 10.16
CA CYS A 201 7.67 -18.16 8.96
C CYS A 201 7.41 -19.66 9.21
N ARG A 202 7.91 -20.22 10.32
CA ARG A 202 7.76 -21.65 10.67
C ARG A 202 6.79 -21.89 11.83
N ASN A 203 6.22 -20.84 12.42
CA ASN A 203 5.36 -20.99 13.58
C ASN A 203 3.90 -21.16 13.16
N ASP A 204 3.37 -22.38 13.30
CA ASP A 204 1.98 -22.68 12.92
C ASP A 204 0.93 -21.98 13.79
N ALA A 205 1.30 -21.50 14.98
CA ALA A 205 0.42 -20.69 15.82
C ALA A 205 0.23 -19.26 15.28
N VAL A 206 1.11 -18.79 14.39
CA VAL A 206 1.01 -17.47 13.76
C VAL A 206 0.05 -17.54 12.58
N ASP A 207 -0.77 -16.49 12.43
CA ASP A 207 -1.69 -16.36 11.30
C ASP A 207 -0.98 -16.57 9.95
N ALA A 208 -1.65 -17.27 9.05
CA ALA A 208 -1.05 -17.63 7.76
C ALA A 208 -0.67 -16.40 6.92
N LYS A 209 -1.44 -15.30 6.97
CA LYS A 209 -1.04 -14.06 6.28
C LYS A 209 0.24 -13.51 6.87
N VAL A 210 0.31 -13.41 8.21
CA VAL A 210 1.48 -12.87 8.91
C VAL A 210 2.74 -13.69 8.63
N ARG A 211 2.63 -15.01 8.43
CA ARG A 211 3.74 -15.84 7.96
C ARG A 211 4.23 -15.47 6.56
N THR A 212 3.33 -15.18 5.61
CA THR A 212 3.71 -14.66 4.28
C THR A 212 4.37 -13.30 4.38
N HIS A 213 3.82 -12.39 5.22
CA HIS A 213 4.46 -11.11 5.51
C HIS A 213 5.85 -11.29 6.14
N GLY A 214 6.07 -12.35 6.94
CA GLY A 214 7.39 -12.72 7.45
C GLY A 214 8.40 -13.06 6.36
N LEU A 215 7.99 -13.76 5.29
CA LEU A 215 8.86 -14.01 4.13
C LEU A 215 9.20 -12.72 3.39
N LEU A 216 8.20 -11.87 3.17
CA LEU A 216 8.39 -10.58 2.53
C LEU A 216 9.32 -9.68 3.35
N ALA A 217 9.15 -9.68 4.67
CA ALA A 217 10.02 -9.01 5.64
C ALA A 217 11.46 -9.52 5.57
N LEU A 218 11.71 -10.82 5.38
CA LEU A 218 13.06 -11.34 5.15
C LEU A 218 13.70 -10.74 3.89
N ARG A 219 12.95 -10.65 2.78
CA ARG A 219 13.45 -10.05 1.54
C ARG A 219 13.80 -8.57 1.74
N TRP A 220 12.93 -7.81 2.41
CA TRP A 220 13.14 -6.39 2.72
C TRP A 220 14.25 -6.13 3.73
N LEU A 221 14.50 -7.08 4.64
CA LEU A 221 15.67 -7.06 5.53
C LEU A 221 16.99 -7.26 4.75
N GLY A 222 16.91 -7.81 3.54
CA GLY A 222 18.06 -8.13 2.68
C GLY A 222 18.52 -9.58 2.74
N VAL A 223 17.69 -10.48 3.25
CA VAL A 223 17.95 -11.92 3.23
C VAL A 223 17.73 -12.45 1.81
N ARG A 224 18.63 -13.33 1.38
CA ARG A 224 18.68 -13.91 0.03
C ARG A 224 18.71 -15.45 0.09
N GLY A 225 18.38 -16.09 -1.01
CA GLY A 225 18.27 -17.55 -1.13
C GLY A 225 17.08 -18.15 -0.38
N ASN A 226 17.22 -19.38 0.11
CA ASN A 226 16.09 -20.18 0.56
C ASN A 226 15.59 -19.82 1.97
N ALA A 227 14.27 -19.72 2.11
CA ALA A 227 13.55 -19.59 3.37
C ALA A 227 12.50 -20.71 3.52
N LYS A 228 12.40 -21.27 4.72
CA LYS A 228 11.36 -22.26 5.04
C LYS A 228 10.09 -21.55 5.49
N LEU A 229 8.97 -21.96 4.93
CA LEU A 229 7.62 -21.53 5.30
C LEU A 229 6.84 -22.76 5.73
N GLN A 230 6.30 -22.76 6.94
CA GLN A 230 5.36 -23.79 7.38
C GLN A 230 3.95 -23.25 7.21
N LYS A 231 3.09 -23.96 6.50
CA LYS A 231 1.67 -23.63 6.28
C LYS A 231 0.88 -24.88 5.90
N PHE A 232 -0.41 -24.91 6.23
CA PHE A 232 -1.31 -26.03 5.86
C PHE A 232 -0.82 -27.41 6.36
N GLY A 233 -0.04 -27.44 7.44
CA GLY A 233 0.57 -28.68 7.95
C GLY A 233 1.78 -29.17 7.15
N GLU A 234 2.23 -28.40 6.15
CA GLU A 234 3.36 -28.71 5.28
C GLU A 234 4.50 -27.68 5.41
N SER A 235 5.71 -28.09 5.02
CA SER A 235 6.89 -27.22 4.99
C SER A 235 7.33 -26.96 3.56
N PHE A 236 7.28 -25.71 3.14
CA PHE A 236 7.72 -25.22 1.85
C PHE A 236 9.12 -24.61 1.94
N VAL A 237 9.85 -24.64 0.83
CA VAL A 237 11.12 -23.91 0.66
C VAL A 237 10.90 -22.88 -0.44
N ILE A 238 10.96 -21.61 -0.09
CA ILE A 238 10.76 -20.48 -0.98
C ILE A 238 12.12 -19.87 -1.29
N ASN A 239 12.43 -19.71 -2.58
CA ASN A 239 13.60 -18.94 -3.01
C ASN A 239 13.28 -17.44 -2.92
N LEU A 240 13.95 -16.71 -2.04
CA LEU A 240 13.72 -15.26 -1.88
C LEU A 240 14.33 -14.43 -3.01
N ASP A 241 15.25 -14.99 -3.80
CA ASP A 241 15.87 -14.30 -4.94
C ASP A 241 14.95 -14.29 -6.16
N GLU A 242 14.21 -15.40 -6.34
CA GLU A 242 13.26 -15.59 -7.44
C GLU A 242 12.06 -16.41 -6.93
N PRO A 243 11.14 -15.76 -6.20
CA PRO A 243 9.99 -16.44 -5.59
C PRO A 243 8.96 -16.82 -6.65
N ASP A 244 8.63 -18.11 -6.71
CA ASP A 244 7.54 -18.65 -7.52
C ASP A 244 6.58 -19.43 -6.60
N PRO A 245 5.32 -18.97 -6.41
CA PRO A 245 4.72 -17.77 -7.01
C PRO A 245 5.25 -16.44 -6.44
N GLU A 246 4.97 -15.33 -7.13
CA GLU A 246 5.50 -13.98 -6.88
C GLU A 246 5.32 -13.48 -5.43
N LEU A 247 6.40 -13.30 -4.68
CA LEU A 247 6.35 -12.68 -3.35
C LEU A 247 6.42 -11.14 -3.44
N THR A 248 5.25 -10.49 -3.38
CA THR A 248 5.08 -9.03 -3.49
C THR A 248 4.10 -8.48 -2.45
N VAL A 249 4.19 -7.17 -2.15
CA VAL A 249 3.22 -6.42 -1.32
C VAL A 249 2.06 -5.85 -2.14
N SER A 250 2.23 -5.76 -3.46
CA SER A 250 1.20 -5.28 -4.37
C SER A 250 0.29 -6.44 -4.81
N VAL A 251 -0.71 -6.12 -5.64
CA VAL A 251 -1.44 -7.16 -6.38
C VAL A 251 -0.44 -7.90 -7.28
N PRO A 252 -0.36 -9.23 -7.24
CA PRO A 252 0.54 -10.01 -8.09
C PRO A 252 0.25 -9.77 -9.57
N THR A 253 1.30 -9.76 -10.38
CA THR A 253 1.23 -9.43 -11.81
C THR A 253 0.30 -10.38 -12.57
N ALA A 254 0.18 -11.63 -12.13
CA ALA A 254 -0.72 -12.64 -12.69
C ALA A 254 -2.20 -12.23 -12.68
N PHE A 255 -2.63 -11.34 -11.77
CA PHE A 255 -4.01 -10.85 -11.70
C PHE A 255 -4.30 -9.64 -12.59
N ARG A 256 -3.26 -9.01 -13.18
CA ARG A 256 -3.42 -7.82 -14.03
C ARG A 256 -4.40 -8.06 -15.19
N PRO A 257 -4.35 -9.18 -15.93
CA PRO A 257 -5.31 -9.42 -17.00
C PRO A 257 -6.76 -9.42 -16.51
N ALA A 258 -7.06 -10.00 -15.34
CA ALA A 258 -8.40 -9.98 -14.76
C ALA A 258 -8.84 -8.56 -14.39
N LEU A 259 -7.95 -7.74 -13.80
CA LEU A 259 -8.24 -6.33 -13.51
C LEU A 259 -8.50 -5.52 -14.78
N ASP A 260 -7.77 -5.79 -15.87
CA ASP A 260 -8.01 -5.15 -17.16
C ASP A 260 -9.40 -5.54 -17.72
N ARG A 261 -9.88 -6.77 -17.48
CA ARG A 261 -11.23 -7.20 -17.88
C ARG A 261 -12.34 -6.57 -17.02
N ILE A 262 -12.06 -6.21 -15.76
CA ILE A 262 -12.97 -5.36 -14.96
C ILE A 262 -13.15 -4.01 -15.65
N LYS A 263 -12.05 -3.36 -16.05
CA LYS A 263 -12.11 -2.09 -16.78
C LYS A 263 -12.84 -2.22 -18.11
N LEU A 264 -12.61 -3.33 -18.84
CA LEU A 264 -13.31 -3.64 -20.08
C LEU A 264 -14.82 -3.75 -19.88
N TRP A 265 -15.27 -4.41 -18.80
CA TRP A 265 -16.69 -4.46 -18.44
C TRP A 265 -17.25 -3.06 -18.16
N VAL A 266 -16.57 -2.29 -17.32
CA VAL A 266 -17.02 -0.94 -16.96
C VAL A 266 -17.08 -0.01 -18.18
N ALA A 267 -16.09 -0.07 -19.06
CA ALA A 267 -16.07 0.68 -20.31
C ALA A 267 -17.27 0.33 -21.22
N LYS A 268 -17.67 -0.96 -21.27
CA LYS A 268 -18.85 -1.42 -22.00
C LYS A 268 -20.13 -0.84 -21.39
N GLU A 269 -20.27 -0.90 -20.07
CA GLU A 269 -21.44 -0.37 -19.36
C GLU A 269 -21.54 1.16 -19.45
N GLN A 270 -20.41 1.86 -19.58
CA GLN A 270 -20.35 3.30 -19.81
C GLN A 270 -20.54 3.69 -21.29
N GLY A 271 -20.65 2.71 -22.20
CA GLY A 271 -20.82 2.96 -23.64
C GLY A 271 -19.55 3.43 -24.36
N LEU A 272 -18.37 3.33 -23.74
CA LEU A 272 -17.08 3.69 -24.35
C LEU A 272 -16.62 2.65 -25.39
N ILE A 273 -17.04 1.40 -25.20
CA ILE A 273 -16.83 0.30 -26.15
C ILE A 273 -18.14 -0.42 -26.46
N SER A 274 -18.22 -1.06 -27.63
CA SER A 274 -19.39 -1.85 -28.01
C SER A 274 -19.39 -3.21 -27.30
N ALA A 275 -20.59 -3.82 -27.21
CA ALA A 275 -20.73 -5.19 -26.71
C ALA A 275 -19.93 -6.21 -27.54
N GLU A 276 -19.81 -6.00 -28.86
CA GLU A 276 -19.02 -6.86 -29.73
C GLU A 276 -17.53 -6.79 -29.41
N THR A 277 -16.99 -5.59 -29.20
CA THR A 277 -15.60 -5.39 -28.78
C THR A 277 -15.35 -5.99 -27.39
N TYR A 278 -16.31 -5.86 -26.48
CA TYR A 278 -16.24 -6.54 -25.18
C TYR A 278 -16.12 -8.05 -25.35
N GLU A 279 -17.03 -8.71 -26.08
CA GLU A 279 -17.02 -10.17 -26.23
C GLU A 279 -15.75 -10.71 -26.90
N GLN A 280 -15.18 -9.96 -27.85
CA GLN A 280 -13.92 -10.31 -28.53
C GLN A 280 -12.73 -10.39 -27.57
N HIS A 281 -12.67 -9.52 -26.56
CA HIS A 281 -11.50 -9.39 -25.67
C HIS A 281 -11.74 -9.91 -24.24
N ALA A 282 -13.00 -9.99 -23.81
CA ALA A 282 -13.36 -10.52 -22.49
C ALA A 282 -13.02 -12.00 -22.37
N SER A 283 -13.09 -12.74 -23.48
CA SER A 283 -12.90 -14.20 -23.51
C SER A 283 -11.44 -14.62 -23.73
N THR A 284 -10.50 -13.68 -23.89
CA THR A 284 -9.08 -13.98 -24.08
C THR A 284 -8.32 -13.81 -22.77
N ASP A 285 -7.37 -14.71 -22.50
CA ASP A 285 -6.40 -14.57 -21.39
C ASP A 285 -5.15 -13.80 -21.81
N GLU A 286 -5.27 -12.95 -22.83
CA GLU A 286 -4.16 -12.13 -23.32
C GLU A 286 -3.66 -11.19 -22.22
N VAL A 287 -2.34 -11.18 -22.03
CA VAL A 287 -1.67 -10.38 -20.99
C VAL A 287 -1.86 -8.88 -21.22
N GLN A 288 -2.02 -8.45 -22.47
CA GLN A 288 -2.22 -7.05 -22.85
C GLN A 288 -3.34 -6.94 -23.86
N LEU A 289 -4.23 -5.96 -23.64
CA LEU A 289 -5.26 -5.60 -24.61
C LEU A 289 -4.65 -4.74 -25.73
N PRO A 290 -5.23 -4.73 -26.95
CA PRO A 290 -4.78 -3.86 -28.03
C PRO A 290 -4.75 -2.39 -27.59
N GLU A 291 -3.78 -1.61 -28.08
CA GLU A 291 -3.57 -0.21 -27.66
C GLU A 291 -4.84 0.65 -27.82
N GLU A 292 -5.60 0.45 -28.89
CA GLU A 292 -6.86 1.16 -29.14
C GLU A 292 -7.92 0.90 -28.06
N VAL A 293 -7.99 -0.33 -27.55
CA VAL A 293 -8.89 -0.71 -26.46
C VAL A 293 -8.35 -0.18 -25.14
N ALA A 294 -7.05 -0.37 -24.89
CA ALA A 294 -6.39 0.08 -23.67
C ALA A 294 -6.49 1.60 -23.46
N ALA A 295 -6.41 2.40 -24.53
CA ALA A 295 -6.63 3.85 -24.46
C ALA A 295 -8.03 4.19 -23.95
N LYS A 296 -9.07 3.51 -24.44
CA LYS A 296 -10.45 3.69 -23.99
C LYS A 296 -10.67 3.22 -22.56
N LEU A 297 -9.91 2.23 -22.09
CA LEU A 297 -9.98 1.78 -20.70
C LEU A 297 -9.44 2.84 -19.71
N ASN A 298 -8.55 3.72 -20.16
CA ASN A 298 -8.09 4.84 -19.32
C ASN A 298 -9.14 5.95 -19.21
N GLU A 299 -10.10 6.00 -20.14
CA GLU A 299 -11.26 6.89 -20.08
C GLU A 299 -12.38 6.30 -19.20
N ALA A 300 -12.34 5.00 -18.92
CA ALA A 300 -13.34 4.33 -18.10
C ALA A 300 -13.19 4.70 -16.63
N ASP A 301 -14.21 5.33 -16.07
CA ASP A 301 -14.22 5.76 -14.68
C ASP A 301 -14.67 4.62 -13.77
N VAL A 302 -13.69 3.89 -13.23
CA VAL A 302 -13.93 2.94 -12.13
C VAL A 302 -13.60 3.68 -10.82
N PRO A 303 -14.59 3.90 -9.93
CA PRO A 303 -14.34 4.56 -8.66
C PRO A 303 -13.17 3.94 -7.91
N THR A 304 -12.21 4.75 -7.47
CA THR A 304 -10.96 4.30 -6.83
C THR A 304 -11.24 3.37 -5.65
N VAL A 305 -12.28 3.67 -4.86
CA VAL A 305 -12.71 2.83 -3.73
C VAL A 305 -13.02 1.39 -4.16
N LEU A 306 -13.66 1.21 -5.32
CA LEU A 306 -14.01 -0.12 -5.81
C LEU A 306 -12.80 -0.86 -6.41
N GLN A 307 -11.85 -0.13 -7.01
CA GLN A 307 -10.56 -0.71 -7.42
C GLN A 307 -9.79 -1.23 -6.21
N GLU A 308 -9.74 -0.45 -5.13
CA GLU A 308 -9.08 -0.84 -3.88
C GLU A 308 -9.73 -2.05 -3.21
N VAL A 309 -11.05 -2.20 -3.29
CA VAL A 309 -11.74 -3.41 -2.83
C VAL A 309 -11.19 -4.65 -3.55
N SER A 310 -11.05 -4.60 -4.88
CA SER A 310 -10.51 -5.70 -5.66
C SER A 310 -9.06 -6.00 -5.29
N HIS A 311 -8.22 -4.97 -5.19
CA HIS A 311 -6.82 -5.12 -4.80
C HIS A 311 -6.67 -5.74 -3.41
N MET A 312 -7.46 -5.27 -2.44
CA MET A 312 -7.44 -5.75 -1.07
C MET A 312 -7.88 -7.22 -0.97
N LEU A 313 -8.94 -7.61 -1.68
CA LEU A 313 -9.42 -9.00 -1.69
C LEU A 313 -8.39 -9.95 -2.31
N ILE A 314 -7.81 -9.59 -3.46
CA ILE A 314 -6.75 -10.39 -4.09
C ILE A 314 -5.58 -10.55 -3.13
N ARG A 315 -5.10 -9.45 -2.54
CA ARG A 315 -3.94 -9.46 -1.64
C ARG A 315 -4.20 -10.30 -0.39
N ALA A 316 -5.35 -10.13 0.23
CA ALA A 316 -5.74 -10.86 1.43
C ALA A 316 -5.82 -12.37 1.18
N ALA A 317 -6.44 -12.80 0.07
CA ALA A 317 -6.50 -14.20 -0.33
C ALA A 317 -5.10 -14.74 -0.65
N TYR A 318 -4.32 -14.00 -1.44
CA TYR A 318 -2.96 -14.36 -1.82
C TYR A 318 -2.08 -14.59 -0.59
N ASP A 319 -2.03 -13.64 0.35
CA ASP A 319 -1.26 -13.78 1.59
C ASP A 319 -1.70 -14.97 2.42
N ARG A 320 -3.01 -15.24 2.46
CA ARG A 320 -3.57 -16.36 3.20
C ARG A 320 -3.08 -17.68 2.62
N VAL A 321 -3.23 -17.87 1.30
CA VAL A 321 -3.03 -19.17 0.63
C VAL A 321 -1.62 -19.43 0.11
N TYR A 322 -0.75 -18.41 0.03
CA TYR A 322 0.63 -18.56 -0.41
C TYR A 322 1.33 -19.72 0.32
N PRO A 323 2.03 -20.65 -0.37
CA PRO A 323 2.37 -20.62 -1.79
C PRO A 323 1.37 -21.34 -2.73
N TYR A 324 0.24 -21.85 -2.24
CA TYR A 324 -0.80 -22.49 -3.07
C TYR A 324 -1.69 -21.48 -3.81
N VAL A 325 -1.07 -20.55 -4.50
CA VAL A 325 -1.79 -19.58 -5.32
C VAL A 325 -2.24 -20.30 -6.60
N PRO A 326 -3.52 -20.20 -7.00
CA PRO A 326 -3.98 -20.79 -8.24
C PRO A 326 -3.32 -20.11 -9.44
N HIS A 327 -3.14 -20.85 -10.53
CA HIS A 327 -2.81 -20.23 -11.81
C HIS A 327 -4.01 -19.39 -12.27
N VAL A 328 -3.75 -18.17 -12.75
CA VAL A 328 -4.79 -17.22 -13.15
C VAL A 328 -5.08 -17.40 -14.64
N GLU A 329 -6.02 -18.28 -14.95
CA GLU A 329 -6.61 -18.48 -16.28
C GLU A 329 -8.10 -18.14 -16.25
N ALA A 330 -8.76 -18.09 -17.42
CA ALA A 330 -10.16 -17.72 -17.56
C ALA A 330 -10.45 -16.36 -16.88
N THR A 331 -9.68 -15.36 -17.26
CA THR A 331 -9.65 -14.01 -16.67
C THR A 331 -11.01 -13.32 -16.68
N ARG A 332 -11.91 -13.67 -17.61
CA ARG A 332 -13.34 -13.30 -17.60
C ARG A 332 -14.03 -13.67 -16.30
N ASN A 333 -13.84 -14.91 -15.86
CA ASN A 333 -14.49 -15.44 -14.65
C ASN A 333 -13.91 -14.79 -13.39
N TRP A 334 -12.59 -14.53 -13.35
CA TRP A 334 -11.96 -13.75 -12.28
C TRP A 334 -12.48 -12.33 -12.22
N ALA A 335 -12.57 -11.64 -13.37
CA ALA A 335 -13.10 -10.29 -13.46
C ALA A 335 -14.56 -10.22 -13.00
N ALA A 336 -15.40 -11.17 -13.44
CA ALA A 336 -16.79 -11.28 -13.02
C ALA A 336 -16.91 -11.54 -11.51
N ALA A 337 -16.06 -12.39 -10.92
CA ALA A 337 -16.04 -12.63 -9.48
C ALA A 337 -15.70 -11.36 -8.69
N LEU A 338 -14.71 -10.59 -9.14
CA LEU A 338 -14.33 -9.31 -8.53
C LEU A 338 -15.43 -8.26 -8.69
N LEU A 339 -16.03 -8.12 -9.88
CA LEU A 339 -17.18 -7.23 -10.12
C LEU A 339 -18.36 -7.55 -9.21
N ARG A 340 -18.66 -8.84 -8.98
CA ARG A 340 -19.70 -9.24 -8.03
C ARG A 340 -19.37 -8.78 -6.60
N LEU A 341 -18.13 -8.96 -6.15
CA LEU A 341 -17.70 -8.49 -4.82
C LEU A 341 -17.68 -6.96 -4.70
N MET A 342 -17.28 -6.24 -5.75
CA MET A 342 -17.35 -4.78 -5.81
C MET A 342 -18.81 -4.29 -5.72
N ARG A 343 -19.73 -4.96 -6.42
CA ARG A 343 -21.17 -4.68 -6.33
C ARG A 343 -21.70 -4.94 -4.93
N GLU A 344 -21.40 -6.10 -4.35
CA GLU A 344 -21.83 -6.45 -2.99
C GLU A 344 -21.31 -5.43 -1.97
N TYR A 345 -20.06 -4.96 -2.12
CA TYR A 345 -19.50 -3.90 -1.32
C TYR A 345 -20.26 -2.57 -1.50
N SER A 346 -20.44 -2.13 -2.75
CA SER A 346 -21.13 -0.87 -3.07
C SER A 346 -22.55 -0.84 -2.50
N VAL A 347 -23.34 -1.88 -2.77
CA VAL A 347 -24.71 -2.02 -2.28
C VAL A 347 -24.74 -2.14 -0.75
N GLY A 348 -23.82 -2.90 -0.15
CA GLY A 348 -23.71 -3.04 1.30
C GLY A 348 -23.38 -1.72 2.01
N MET A 349 -22.66 -0.82 1.34
CA MET A 349 -22.35 0.54 1.81
C MET A 349 -23.44 1.57 1.51
N GLY A 350 -24.62 1.12 1.04
CA GLY A 350 -25.74 2.00 0.68
C GLY A 350 -25.55 2.77 -0.63
N GLN A 351 -24.53 2.45 -1.41
CA GLN A 351 -24.26 3.08 -2.70
C GLN A 351 -24.99 2.34 -3.83
N GLY A 352 -25.34 3.09 -4.88
CA GLY A 352 -25.88 2.51 -6.11
C GLY A 352 -24.79 1.78 -6.90
N TRP A 353 -25.18 0.69 -7.57
CA TRP A 353 -24.34 0.00 -8.56
C TRP A 353 -24.80 0.40 -9.97
N PRO A 354 -24.09 1.32 -10.66
CA PRO A 354 -24.53 1.85 -11.95
C PRO A 354 -24.20 0.93 -13.13
N TYR A 355 -23.38 -0.10 -12.90
CA TYR A 355 -22.96 -1.05 -13.91
C TYR A 355 -23.97 -2.19 -13.99
N GLY A 356 -24.17 -2.82 -15.14
CA GLY A 356 -25.06 -3.98 -15.25
C GLY A 356 -24.71 -5.14 -14.31
N ASP A 357 -25.56 -6.16 -14.30
CA ASP A 357 -25.35 -7.38 -13.51
C ASP A 357 -24.11 -8.14 -14.03
N PRO A 358 -23.07 -8.35 -13.20
CA PRO A 358 -21.93 -9.14 -13.61
C PRO A 358 -22.31 -10.59 -13.87
N GLU A 359 -21.55 -11.25 -14.74
CA GLU A 359 -21.76 -12.65 -15.08
C GLU A 359 -21.69 -13.57 -13.87
N ASN A 360 -22.49 -14.64 -13.91
CA ASN A 360 -22.57 -15.61 -12.83
C ASN A 360 -22.61 -17.04 -13.40
N ASN A 361 -21.53 -17.78 -13.15
CA ASN A 361 -21.41 -19.19 -13.46
C ASN A 361 -20.67 -19.90 -12.31
N GLU A 362 -20.54 -21.22 -12.40
CA GLU A 362 -19.96 -22.05 -11.34
C GLU A 362 -18.48 -21.74 -11.09
N ASP A 363 -17.71 -21.38 -12.13
CA ASP A 363 -16.31 -20.99 -12.00
C ASP A 363 -16.17 -19.60 -11.37
N VAL A 364 -17.03 -18.64 -11.74
CA VAL A 364 -17.11 -17.31 -11.09
C VAL A 364 -17.33 -17.47 -9.59
N GLU A 365 -18.26 -18.34 -9.19
CA GLU A 365 -18.55 -18.58 -7.78
C GLU A 365 -17.35 -19.21 -7.05
N ARG A 366 -16.61 -20.11 -7.69
CA ARG A 366 -15.38 -20.70 -7.15
C ARG A 366 -14.29 -19.65 -6.93
N HIS A 367 -14.06 -18.77 -7.91
CA HIS A 367 -13.09 -17.67 -7.78
C HIS A 367 -13.50 -16.67 -6.70
N ARG A 368 -14.80 -16.36 -6.61
CA ARG A 368 -15.36 -15.50 -5.55
C ARG A 368 -15.09 -16.08 -4.17
N GLN A 369 -15.34 -17.37 -3.97
CA GLN A 369 -15.05 -18.06 -2.71
C GLN A 369 -13.55 -18.06 -2.39
N TRP A 370 -12.70 -18.26 -3.39
CA TRP A 370 -11.25 -18.18 -3.23
C TRP A 370 -10.82 -16.79 -2.75
N LEU A 371 -11.32 -15.71 -3.37
CA LEU A 371 -11.03 -14.32 -2.97
C LEU A 371 -11.47 -14.02 -1.53
N LEU A 372 -12.57 -14.63 -1.08
CA LEU A 372 -13.07 -14.47 0.29
C LEU A 372 -12.33 -15.30 1.33
N THR A 373 -11.51 -16.30 0.95
CA THR A 373 -10.73 -17.10 1.93
C THR A 373 -9.79 -16.25 2.78
N GLY A 374 -9.33 -15.13 2.21
CA GLY A 374 -8.50 -14.15 2.90
C GLY A 374 -9.28 -13.15 3.76
N SER A 375 -10.58 -12.96 3.52
CA SER A 375 -11.38 -11.91 4.16
C SER A 375 -12.69 -12.49 4.70
N PRO A 376 -12.62 -13.37 5.73
CA PRO A 376 -13.80 -14.07 6.25
C PRO A 376 -14.84 -13.13 6.88
N ASP A 377 -14.41 -11.96 7.33
CA ASP A 377 -15.20 -10.90 7.94
C ASP A 377 -15.81 -9.91 6.92
N PHE A 378 -15.59 -10.12 5.61
CA PHE A 378 -16.03 -9.20 4.56
C PHE A 378 -17.51 -8.80 4.70
N TYR A 379 -18.41 -9.77 4.91
CA TYR A 379 -19.84 -9.49 5.07
C TYR A 379 -20.20 -8.91 6.44
N GLU A 380 -19.47 -9.26 7.49
CA GLU A 380 -19.68 -8.71 8.83
C GLU A 380 -19.35 -7.21 8.83
N VAL A 381 -18.27 -6.81 8.16
CA VAL A 381 -17.89 -5.40 7.96
C VAL A 381 -18.95 -4.63 7.19
N LEU A 382 -19.50 -5.22 6.11
CA LEU A 382 -20.58 -4.59 5.33
C LEU A 382 -21.84 -4.39 6.18
N GLN A 383 -22.23 -5.37 6.98
CA GLN A 383 -23.40 -5.27 7.86
C GLN A 383 -23.19 -4.24 8.98
N ALA A 384 -22.00 -4.23 9.61
CA ALA A 384 -21.67 -3.27 10.66
C ALA A 384 -21.66 -1.82 10.15
N ARG A 385 -21.14 -1.59 8.94
CA ARG A 385 -21.10 -0.25 8.32
C ARG A 385 -22.43 0.18 7.72
N GLY A 386 -23.18 -0.74 7.11
CA GLY A 386 -24.53 -0.49 6.60
C GLY A 386 -25.53 -0.13 7.70
N ALA A 387 -25.34 -0.64 8.93
CA ALA A 387 -26.15 -0.28 10.09
C ALA A 387 -25.81 1.09 10.72
N GLN A 388 -24.66 1.68 10.37
CA GLN A 388 -24.18 2.97 10.90
C GLN A 388 -24.56 4.17 10.03
N GLN A 389 -25.15 3.97 8.84
CA GLN A 389 -25.79 5.05 8.10
C GLN A 389 -27.20 5.27 8.65
N PRO A 390 -27.53 6.44 9.24
CA PRO A 390 -28.91 6.77 9.51
C PRO A 390 -29.66 6.79 8.17
N GLN A 391 -30.84 6.18 8.13
CA GLN A 391 -31.78 6.43 7.06
C GLN A 391 -32.01 7.94 6.98
N ALA A 392 -31.50 8.56 5.91
CA ALA A 392 -31.72 9.96 5.60
C ALA A 392 -33.20 10.25 5.33
#